data_AF-A0A2E1ZS99-F1
#
_entry.id   AF-A0A2E1ZS99-F1
#
_cell.length_a   1.000
_cell.length_b   1.000
_cell.length_c   1.000
_cell.angle_alpha   90.00
_cell.angle_beta   90.00
_cell.angle_gamma   90.00
#
_symmetry.space_group_name_H-M   'P 1'
#
loop_
_entity.id
_entity.type
_entity.pdbx_description
1 polymer ?
#
loop_
_entity_poly.entity_id
_entity_poly.type
_entity_poly.pdbx_seq_one_letter_code
_entity_poly.pdbx_strand_id
1 'polypeptide(L)' 'EECISKMKSALSECVIEGIRTILPYQLQILNHDDFKDGNFDTGFLKKFNYNQGD' A
#
# COMPACT_ATOMS: atom_id res chain seq x y z
N GLU A 1 -10.35 2.21 10.52
CA GLU A 1 -9.56 3.35 10.00
C GLU A 1 -8.23 3.57 10.73
N GLU A 2 -8.19 3.59 12.06
CA GLU A 2 -6.97 3.85 12.86
C GLU A 2 -5.75 2.99 12.46
N CYS A 3 -5.94 1.67 12.27
CA CYS A 3 -4.85 0.77 11.89
C CYS A 3 -4.24 1.10 10.52
N ILE A 4 -5.08 1.47 9.55
CA ILE A 4 -4.62 1.86 8.20
C ILE A 4 -3.81 3.15 8.28
N SER A 5 -4.26 4.12 9.08
CA SER A 5 -3.53 5.36 9.31
C SER A 5 -2.17 5.11 9.97
N LYS A 6 -2.11 4.27 11.00
CA LYS A 6 -0.85 3.90 11.67
C LYS A 6 0.12 3.23 10.71
N MET A 7 -0.36 2.32 9.87
CA MET A 7 0.47 1.63 8.89
C MET A 7 1.02 2.61 7.84
N LYS A 8 0.20 3.55 7.35
CA LYS A 8 0.66 4.59 6.42
C LYS A 8 1.77 5.45 7.02
N SER A 9 1.60 5.90 8.26
CA SER A 9 2.64 6.67 8.97
C SER A 9 3.95 5.88 9.11
N ALA A 10 3.86 4.63 9.56
CA ALA A 10 5.03 3.76 9.71
C ALA A 10 5.77 3.54 8.37
N LEU A 11 5.03 3.36 7.28
CA LEU A 11 5.62 3.18 5.95
C LEU A 11 6.21 4.47 5.38
N SER A 12 5.61 5.64 5.66
CA SER A 12 6.14 6.93 5.19
C SER A 12 7.43 7.35 5.90
N GLU A 13 7.62 6.90 7.14
CA GLU A 13 8.83 7.15 7.93
C GLU A 13 9.89 6.06 7.74
N CYS A 14 9.58 4.99 7.00
CA CYS A 14 10.51 3.90 6.73
C CYS A 14 11.50 4.29 5.63
N VAL A 15 12.73 4.62 6.04
CA VAL A 15 13.83 4.96 5.13
C VAL A 15 14.73 3.74 4.94
N ILE A 16 14.83 3.28 3.69
CA ILE A 16 15.72 2.19 3.28
C ILE A 16 16.54 2.69 2.10
N GLU A 17 17.86 2.70 2.27
CA GLU A 17 18.81 3.21 1.28
C GLU A 17 19.55 2.06 0.58
N GLY A 18 20.02 2.33 -0.65
CA GLY A 18 20.88 1.40 -1.40
C GLY A 18 20.16 0.25 -2.10
N ILE A 19 18.87 0.05 -1.87
CA ILE A 19 18.06 -0.96 -2.57
C ILE A 19 16.67 -0.42 -2.90
N ARG A 20 16.08 -0.90 -4.01
CA ARG A 20 14.68 -0.64 -4.34
C ARG A 20 13.78 -1.47 -3.43
N THR A 21 12.75 -0.82 -2.89
CA THR A 21 11.75 -1.46 -2.02
C THR A 21 10.36 -1.42 -2.65
N ILE A 22 9.41 -2.12 -2.02
CA ILE A 22 7.99 -2.14 -2.40
C ILE A 22 7.14 -1.17 -1.55
N LEU A 23 7.76 -0.23 -0.82
CA LEU A 23 7.03 0.75 0.01
C LEU A 23 5.96 1.53 -0.77
N PRO A 24 6.24 2.04 -2.00
CA PRO A 24 5.21 2.76 -2.77
C PRO A 24 4.03 1.86 -3.18
N TYR A 25 4.31 0.58 -3.48
CA TYR A 25 3.29 -0.41 -3.82
C TYR A 25 2.36 -0.67 -2.62
N GLN A 26 2.94 -0.88 -1.43
CA GLN A 26 2.17 -1.07 -0.20
C GLN A 26 1.32 0.17 0.15
N LEU A 27 1.87 1.37 0.01
CA LEU A 27 1.14 2.62 0.24
C LEU A 27 -0.06 2.77 -0.70
N GLN A 28 0.06 2.41 -1.98
CA GLN A 28 -1.06 2.45 -2.91
C GLN A 28 -2.15 1.43 -2.56
N ILE A 29 -1.79 0.22 -2.11
CA ILE A 29 -2.77 -0.77 -1.61
C ILE A 29 -3.55 -0.19 -0.43
N LEU A 30 -2.86 0.39 0.55
CA LEU A 30 -3.50 1.00 1.73
C LEU A 30 -4.38 2.22 1.39
N ASN A 31 -4.16 2.84 0.22
CA ASN A 31 -4.94 3.96 -0.28
C ASN A 31 -6.12 3.53 -1.16
N HIS A 32 -6.18 2.27 -1.60
CA HIS A 32 -7.25 1.75 -2.45
C HIS A 32 -8.59 1.69 -1.69
N ASP A 33 -9.68 2.09 -2.34
CA ASP A 33 -11.00 2.18 -1.70
C ASP A 33 -11.52 0.80 -1.28
N ASP A 34 -11.48 -0.20 -2.18
CA ASP A 34 -11.85 -1.59 -1.81
C ASP A 34 -11.05 -2.14 -0.61
N PHE A 35 -9.78 -1.72 -0.45
CA PHE A 35 -8.97 -2.15 0.70
C PHE A 35 -9.42 -1.44 1.99
N LYS A 36 -9.74 -0.15 1.93
CA LYS A 36 -10.25 0.64 3.07
C LYS A 36 -11.64 0.18 3.49
N ASP A 37 -12.48 -0.21 2.54
CA ASP A 37 -13.87 -0.64 2.76
C ASP A 37 -13.96 -2.14 3.16
N GLY A 38 -12.84 -2.87 3.12
CA GLY A 38 -12.79 -4.30 3.44
C GLY A 38 -13.35 -5.22 2.34
N ASN A 39 -13.55 -4.69 1.14
CA ASN A 39 -14.13 -5.38 -0.01
C ASN A 39 -13.03 -6.05 -0.86
N PHE A 40 -12.33 -7.05 -0.31
CA PHE A 40 -11.25 -7.73 -1.02
C PHE A 40 -11.15 -9.22 -0.68
N ASP A 41 -10.53 -9.98 -1.59
CA ASP A 41 -10.30 -11.41 -1.47
C ASP A 41 -8.84 -11.77 -1.79
N THR A 42 -8.53 -13.07 -1.81
CA THR A 42 -7.19 -13.59 -2.15
C THR A 42 -6.76 -13.28 -3.59
N GLY A 43 -7.68 -12.84 -4.45
CA GLY A 43 -7.42 -12.42 -5.83
C GLY A 43 -7.23 -10.90 -5.99
N PHE A 44 -7.44 -10.09 -4.95
CA PHE A 44 -7.35 -8.63 -5.01
C PHE A 44 -6.06 -8.12 -5.67
N LEU A 45 -4.90 -8.62 -5.23
CA LEU A 45 -3.60 -8.17 -5.73
C LEU A 45 -3.38 -8.47 -7.22
N LYS A 46 -4.10 -9.43 -7.80
CA LYS A 46 -4.01 -9.75 -9.24
C LYS A 46 -4.76 -8.72 -10.10
N LYS A 47 -5.79 -8.09 -9.54
CA LYS A 47 -6.63 -7.07 -10.19
C LYS A 47 -6.15 -5.66 -9.86
N PHE A 48 -5.38 -5.51 -8.79
CA PHE A 48 -4.82 -4.24 -8.35
C PHE A 48 -3.86 -3.67 -9.42
N ASN A 49 -4.22 -2.52 -9.97
CA ASN A 49 -3.39 -1.83 -10.94
C ASN A 49 -2.44 -0.87 -10.22
N TYR A 50 -1.16 -1.26 -10.17
CA TYR A 50 -0.13 -0.43 -9.55
C TYR A 50 0.35 0.64 -10.53
N ASN A 51 0.14 1.90 -10.16
CA ASN A 51 0.69 3.02 -10.91
C ASN A 51 2.11 3.26 -10.43
N GLN A 52 3.08 2.64 -11.11
CA GLN A 52 4.48 2.93 -10.89
C GLN A 52 4.74 4.34 -11.40
N GLY A 53 4.61 5.34 -10.53
CA GLY A 53 5.07 6.70 -10.84
C GLY A 53 6.54 6.62 -11.26
N ASP A 54 6.85 7.27 -12.38
CA ASP A 54 8.20 7.34 -12.94
C ASP A 54 9.22 7.90 -11.94
#